data_AF-A0A3D2FDN7-F1
#
_entry.id   AF-A0A3D2FDN7-F1
#
_cell.length_a   1.000
_cell.length_b   1.000
_cell.length_c   1.000
_cell.angle_alpha   90.00
_cell.angle_beta   90.00
_cell.angle_gamma   90.00
#
_symmetry.space_group_name_H-M   'P 1'
#
loop_
_entity.id
_entity.type
_entity.pdbx_description
1 polymer ?
#
loop_
_entity_poly.entity_id
_entity_poly.type
_entity_poly.pdbx_seq_one_letter_code
_entity_poly.pdbx_strand_id
1 'polypeptide(L)'
;MTKIKTGDNVSIHYTGTLEDGSVFDSSEGREPLEFEVGSGHIIVGLDEAMPGMEVGEKKIVHIPCDLAYGEAVEEMKQAVPREGIPDSIPLEIGLTLHMQTPSGQPLPVTVVAMDDATVTLDANHALAGKTLTFDFEVVAIK
;
A
#
# COMPACT_ATOMS: atom_id res chain seq x y z
N MET A 1 -13.83 1.51 -30.15
CA MET A 1 -12.99 1.88 -29.01
C MET A 1 -12.67 0.61 -28.26
N THR A 2 -11.41 0.38 -27.94
CA THR A 2 -10.98 -0.82 -27.20
C THR A 2 -11.29 -0.59 -25.74
N LYS A 3 -12.04 -1.50 -25.13
CA LYS A 3 -12.35 -1.49 -23.71
C LYS A 3 -11.41 -2.45 -23.00
N ILE A 4 -10.94 -2.04 -21.82
CA ILE A 4 -10.11 -2.88 -20.95
C ILE A 4 -10.85 -4.16 -20.60
N LYS A 5 -10.15 -5.29 -20.68
CA LYS A 5 -10.58 -6.60 -20.18
C LYS A 5 -9.49 -7.21 -19.31
N THR A 6 -9.90 -8.16 -18.47
CA THR A 6 -8.98 -9.03 -17.73
C THR A 6 -8.04 -9.74 -18.72
N GLY A 7 -6.73 -9.65 -18.46
CA GLY A 7 -5.64 -10.15 -19.29
C GLY A 7 -5.04 -9.12 -20.25
N ASP A 8 -5.64 -7.93 -20.39
CA ASP A 8 -5.04 -6.86 -21.20
C ASP A 8 -3.90 -6.17 -20.42
N ASN A 9 -2.85 -5.75 -21.14
CA ASN A 9 -1.83 -4.89 -20.56
C ASN A 9 -2.25 -3.44 -20.68
N VAL A 10 -2.30 -2.73 -19.56
CA VAL A 10 -2.74 -1.34 -19.53
C VAL A 10 -1.65 -0.47 -18.94
N SER A 11 -1.57 0.77 -19.43
CA SER A 11 -0.69 1.80 -18.89
C SER A 11 -1.58 2.87 -18.28
N ILE A 12 -1.41 3.17 -16.99
CA ILE A 12 -2.23 4.20 -16.30
C ILE A 12 -1.36 5.24 -15.62
N HIS A 13 -1.87 6.47 -15.56
CA HIS A 13 -1.45 7.41 -14.53
C HIS A 13 -2.41 7.30 -13.35
N TYR A 14 -1.89 7.24 -12.14
CA TYR A 14 -2.66 7.25 -10.92
C TYR A 14 -2.13 8.25 -9.89
N THR A 15 -3.00 8.65 -8.98
CA THR A 15 -2.72 9.38 -7.75
C THR A 15 -3.51 8.73 -6.61
N GLY A 16 -2.78 8.19 -5.64
CA GLY A 16 -3.31 7.58 -4.43
C GLY A 16 -3.37 8.58 -3.28
N THR A 17 -4.56 8.77 -2.72
CA THR A 17 -4.84 9.65 -1.58
C THR A 17 -5.46 8.87 -0.43
N LEU A 18 -5.15 9.30 0.79
CA LEU A 18 -5.79 8.82 2.01
C LEU A 18 -7.09 9.59 2.27
N GLU A 19 -7.95 9.08 3.17
CA GLU A 19 -9.20 9.76 3.57
C GLU A 19 -8.96 11.16 4.16
N ASP A 20 -7.79 11.43 4.73
CA ASP A 20 -7.42 12.76 5.23
C ASP A 20 -7.01 13.75 4.12
N GLY A 21 -6.93 13.29 2.86
CA GLY A 21 -6.53 14.08 1.70
C GLY A 21 -5.02 14.06 1.41
N SER A 22 -4.20 13.45 2.25
CA SER A 22 -2.77 13.28 1.98
C SER A 22 -2.54 12.32 0.81
N VAL A 23 -1.73 12.77 -0.16
CA VAL A 23 -1.24 11.91 -1.25
C VAL A 23 -0.16 11.00 -0.70
N PHE A 24 -0.38 9.68 -0.74
CA PHE A 24 0.63 8.71 -0.31
C PHE A 24 1.51 8.24 -1.47
N ASP A 25 0.97 8.24 -2.70
CA ASP A 25 1.70 7.85 -3.90
C ASP A 25 1.10 8.49 -5.15
N SER A 26 1.93 8.78 -6.15
CA SER A 26 1.47 9.30 -7.44
C SER A 26 2.45 8.97 -8.57
N SER A 27 1.90 8.69 -9.74
CA SER A 27 2.63 8.55 -11.00
C SER A 27 2.77 9.88 -11.76
N GLU A 28 2.21 10.98 -11.24
CA GLU A 28 2.30 12.29 -11.88
C GLU A 28 3.77 12.72 -12.00
N GLY A 29 4.19 13.10 -13.22
CA GLY A 29 5.58 13.44 -13.52
C GLY A 29 6.54 12.24 -13.67
N ARG A 30 6.03 11.01 -13.64
CA ARG A 30 6.78 9.77 -13.91
C ARG A 30 6.23 9.07 -15.16
N GLU A 31 6.84 7.94 -15.54
CA GLU A 31 6.26 7.08 -16.59
C GLU A 31 4.96 6.42 -16.09
N PRO A 32 3.97 6.18 -16.97
CA PRO A 32 2.75 5.47 -16.62
C PRO A 32 3.06 4.10 -16.02
N LEU A 33 2.27 3.69 -15.03
CA LEU A 33 2.37 2.35 -14.46
C LEU A 33 1.77 1.35 -15.44
N GLU A 34 2.58 0.37 -15.86
CA GLU A 34 2.15 -0.70 -16.76
C GLU A 34 1.98 -2.01 -16.00
N PHE A 35 0.82 -2.64 -16.16
CA PHE A 35 0.52 -3.93 -15.57
C PHE A 35 -0.59 -4.65 -16.36
N GLU A 36 -0.71 -5.95 -16.10
CA GLU A 36 -1.76 -6.80 -16.66
C GLU A 36 -2.98 -6.79 -15.73
N VAL A 37 -4.15 -6.43 -16.27
CA VAL A 37 -5.41 -6.45 -15.52
C VAL A 37 -5.77 -7.89 -15.19
N GLY A 38 -6.04 -8.21 -13.94
CA GLY A 38 -6.40 -9.53 -13.45
C GLY A 38 -5.21 -10.37 -12.99
N SER A 39 -3.99 -9.84 -13.10
CA SER A 39 -2.78 -10.58 -12.73
C SER A 39 -2.53 -10.62 -11.22
N GLY A 40 -3.21 -9.77 -10.45
CA GLY A 40 -2.94 -9.61 -9.01
C GLY A 40 -1.63 -8.88 -8.71
N HIS A 41 -1.00 -8.23 -9.69
CA HIS A 41 0.18 -7.38 -9.47
C HIS A 41 -0.17 -6.04 -8.80
N ILE A 42 -1.43 -5.64 -8.86
CA ILE A 42 -1.98 -4.44 -8.22
C ILE A 42 -3.04 -4.83 -7.19
N ILE A 43 -3.45 -3.85 -6.39
CA ILE A 43 -4.53 -4.06 -5.42
C ILE A 43 -5.84 -4.46 -6.12
N VAL A 44 -6.57 -5.39 -5.49
CA VAL A 44 -7.79 -6.00 -6.05
C VAL A 44 -8.81 -4.93 -6.44
N GLY A 45 -8.97 -3.89 -5.64
CA GLY A 45 -9.95 -2.83 -5.94
C GLY A 45 -9.62 -2.01 -7.20
N LEU A 46 -8.35 -1.85 -7.56
CA LEU A 46 -7.97 -1.22 -8.83
C LEU A 46 -8.21 -2.18 -10.00
N ASP A 47 -7.87 -3.45 -9.78
CA ASP A 47 -8.04 -4.50 -10.78
C ASP A 47 -9.51 -4.66 -11.19
N GLU A 48 -10.42 -4.67 -10.22
CA GLU A 48 -11.86 -4.73 -10.47
C GLU A 48 -12.46 -3.42 -11.02
N ALA A 49 -11.78 -2.28 -10.81
CA ALA A 49 -12.29 -0.98 -11.23
C ALA A 49 -12.06 -0.66 -12.71
N MET A 50 -11.08 -1.29 -13.35
CA MET A 50 -10.62 -0.98 -14.71
C MET A 50 -11.42 -1.60 -15.86
N PRO A 51 -11.93 -2.84 -15.76
CA PRO A 51 -12.68 -3.47 -16.85
C PRO A 51 -13.81 -2.58 -17.36
N GLY A 52 -13.87 -2.42 -18.69
CA GLY A 52 -14.87 -1.61 -19.37
C GLY A 52 -14.49 -0.15 -19.63
N MET A 53 -13.38 0.34 -19.05
CA MET A 53 -12.84 1.68 -19.35
C MET A 53 -12.15 1.73 -20.71
N GLU A 54 -11.99 2.94 -21.25
CA GLU A 54 -11.36 3.22 -22.55
C GLU A 54 -10.13 4.11 -22.37
N VAL A 55 -9.23 4.11 -23.37
CA VAL A 55 -8.06 5.00 -23.37
C VAL A 55 -8.49 6.47 -23.31
N GLY A 56 -7.89 7.23 -22.39
CA GLY A 56 -8.20 8.62 -22.07
C GLY A 56 -9.29 8.80 -21.02
N GLU A 57 -9.90 7.72 -20.53
CA GLU A 57 -10.89 7.78 -19.47
C GLU A 57 -10.23 7.92 -18.09
N LYS A 58 -10.76 8.82 -17.27
CA LYS A 58 -10.36 9.03 -15.88
C LYS A 58 -11.43 8.52 -14.94
N LYS A 59 -11.03 7.87 -13.86
CA LYS A 59 -11.94 7.33 -12.86
C LYS A 59 -11.34 7.46 -11.48
N ILE A 60 -12.20 7.89 -10.55
CA ILE A 60 -11.89 7.93 -9.12
C ILE A 60 -12.59 6.75 -8.46
N VAL A 61 -11.83 5.95 -7.72
CA VAL A 61 -12.36 4.82 -6.97
C VAL A 61 -11.91 4.88 -5.52
N HIS A 62 -12.85 4.56 -4.63
CA HIS A 62 -12.59 4.40 -3.21
C HIS A 62 -12.46 2.91 -2.93
N ILE A 63 -11.28 2.50 -2.52
CA ILE A 63 -10.91 1.10 -2.29
C ILE A 63 -10.83 0.89 -0.78
N PRO A 64 -11.76 0.11 -0.19
CA PRO A 64 -11.67 -0.24 1.22
C PRO A 64 -10.38 -1.02 1.49
N CYS A 65 -9.90 -0.99 2.72
CA CYS A 65 -8.66 -1.65 3.12
C CYS A 65 -8.61 -3.14 2.70
N ASP A 66 -9.72 -3.87 2.81
CA ASP A 66 -9.87 -5.27 2.39
C ASP A 66 -9.52 -5.52 0.91
N LEU A 67 -9.80 -4.55 0.03
CA LEU A 67 -9.52 -4.61 -1.40
C LEU A 67 -8.22 -3.90 -1.79
N ALA A 68 -7.52 -3.33 -0.81
CA ALA A 68 -6.23 -2.66 -0.95
C ALA A 68 -5.10 -3.47 -0.31
N TYR A 69 -4.67 -3.06 0.89
CA TYR A 69 -3.55 -3.66 1.64
C TYR A 69 -4.01 -4.56 2.80
N GLY A 70 -5.29 -4.93 2.82
CA GLY A 70 -5.94 -5.69 3.89
C GLY A 70 -6.25 -4.84 5.12
N GLU A 71 -6.99 -5.44 6.06
CA GLU A 71 -7.20 -4.88 7.39
C GLU A 71 -5.89 -4.90 8.20
N ALA A 72 -5.74 -3.93 9.10
CA ALA A 72 -4.64 -3.97 10.06
C ALA A 72 -4.89 -5.10 11.05
N VAL A 73 -4.04 -6.12 11.04
CA VAL A 73 -4.17 -7.28 11.92
C VAL A 73 -3.47 -6.97 13.24
N GLU A 74 -4.23 -6.96 14.34
CA GLU A 74 -3.67 -6.70 15.67
C GLU A 74 -2.62 -7.74 16.09
N GLU A 75 -2.73 -8.98 15.61
CA GLU A 75 -1.73 -10.03 15.84
C GLU A 75 -0.37 -9.75 15.18
N MET A 76 -0.33 -8.86 14.18
CA MET A 76 0.92 -8.38 13.60
C MET A 76 1.53 -7.20 14.38
N LYS A 77 0.86 -6.73 15.44
CA LYS A 77 1.43 -5.81 16.42
C LYS A 77 2.06 -6.63 17.54
N GLN A 78 3.35 -6.46 17.75
CA GLN A 78 4.09 -7.12 18.80
C GLN A 78 4.67 -6.09 19.76
N ALA A 79 4.29 -6.18 21.03
CA ALA A 79 4.96 -5.47 22.10
C ALA A 79 6.27 -6.18 22.44
N VAL A 80 7.40 -5.50 22.27
CA VAL A 80 8.72 -5.99 22.65
C VAL A 80 9.27 -5.15 23.81
N PRO A 81 10.06 -5.75 24.72
CA PRO A 81 10.75 -5.00 25.75
C PRO A 81 11.71 -3.99 25.12
N ARG A 82 11.69 -2.74 25.58
CA ARG A 82 12.60 -1.69 25.09
C ARG A 82 14.07 -2.10 25.27
N GLU A 83 14.39 -2.83 26.34
CA GLU A 83 15.73 -3.37 26.62
C GLU A 83 16.28 -4.28 25.52
N GLY A 84 15.42 -4.90 24.71
CA GLY A 84 15.83 -5.71 23.57
C GLY A 84 16.26 -4.90 22.36
N ILE A 85 16.00 -3.58 22.34
CA ILE A 85 16.34 -2.67 21.27
C ILE A 85 17.59 -1.88 21.68
N PRO A 86 18.67 -1.89 20.88
CA PRO A 86 19.87 -1.12 21.18
C PRO A 86 19.58 0.37 21.35
N ASP A 87 20.12 1.01 22.39
CA ASP A 87 20.00 2.45 22.65
C ASP A 87 20.57 3.33 21.52
N SER A 88 21.36 2.75 20.62
CA SER A 88 21.86 3.43 19.42
C SER A 88 20.77 3.71 18.38
N ILE A 89 19.59 3.07 18.50
CA ILE A 89 18.45 3.28 17.62
C ILE A 89 17.58 4.39 18.22
N PRO A 90 17.40 5.53 17.52
CA PRO A 90 16.53 6.60 17.98
C PRO A 90 15.07 6.15 17.85
N LEU A 91 14.55 5.48 18.88
CA LEU A 91 13.16 5.01 18.90
C LEU A 91 12.20 6.21 18.83
N GLU A 92 11.56 6.38 17.67
CA GLU A 92 10.55 7.40 17.42
C GLU A 92 9.27 6.74 16.90
N ILE A 93 8.10 7.30 17.26
CA ILE A 93 6.83 6.82 16.69
C ILE A 93 6.84 7.10 15.18
N GLY A 94 6.51 6.08 14.39
CA GLY A 94 6.62 6.09 12.94
C GLY A 94 7.97 5.60 12.41
N LEU A 95 8.95 5.29 13.26
CA LEU A 95 10.22 4.71 12.83
C LEU A 95 10.01 3.29 12.30
N THR A 96 10.49 3.03 11.09
CA THR A 96 10.53 1.67 10.53
C THR A 96 11.86 0.99 10.85
N LEU A 97 11.78 -0.15 11.53
CA LEU A 97 12.87 -1.04 11.89
C LEU A 97 12.82 -2.29 11.02
N HIS A 98 13.98 -2.89 10.74
CA HIS A 98 14.06 -4.15 10.02
C HIS A 98 14.44 -5.27 11.00
N MET A 99 13.44 -6.04 11.44
CA MET A 99 13.69 -7.19 12.31
C MET A 99 14.09 -8.40 11.48
N GLN A 100 15.04 -9.20 11.97
CA GLN A 100 15.33 -10.50 11.38
C GLN A 100 14.31 -11.52 11.88
N THR A 101 13.54 -12.10 10.97
CA THR A 101 12.69 -13.25 11.29
C THR A 101 13.54 -14.49 11.56
N PRO A 102 13.00 -15.52 12.25
CA PRO A 102 13.69 -16.81 12.41
C PRO A 102 14.13 -17.47 11.09
N SER A 103 13.46 -17.11 9.99
CA SER A 103 13.79 -17.55 8.63
C SER A 103 14.93 -16.74 7.98
N GLY A 104 15.48 -15.73 8.66
CA GLY A 104 16.55 -14.86 8.16
C GLY A 104 16.11 -13.77 7.18
N GLN A 105 14.81 -13.64 6.92
CA GLN A 105 14.26 -12.58 6.07
C GLN A 105 14.06 -11.30 6.89
N PRO A 106 14.46 -10.12 6.37
CA PRO A 106 14.17 -8.85 7.02
C PRO A 106 12.67 -8.57 6.93
N LEU A 107 12.02 -8.41 8.09
CA LEU A 107 10.64 -7.98 8.21
C LEU A 107 10.65 -6.51 8.64
N PRO A 108 10.20 -5.58 7.78
CA PRO A 108 10.00 -4.20 8.20
C PRO A 108 8.87 -4.13 9.22
N VAL A 109 9.10 -3.45 10.33
CA VAL A 109 8.11 -3.19 11.38
C VAL A 109 8.16 -1.72 11.75
N THR A 110 7.02 -1.11 12.03
CA THR A 110 6.92 0.31 12.36
C THR A 110 6.59 0.49 13.83
N VAL A 111 7.27 1.41 14.51
CA VAL A 111 6.97 1.73 15.90
C VAL A 111 5.68 2.54 15.96
N VAL A 112 4.60 1.95 16.48
CA VAL A 112 3.28 2.60 16.58
C VAL A 112 2.97 3.14 17.98
N ALA A 113 3.60 2.57 19.00
CA ALA A 113 3.52 3.05 20.37
C ALA A 113 4.80 2.69 21.14
N MET A 114 5.13 3.48 22.15
CA MET A 114 6.21 3.17 23.08
C MET A 114 5.91 3.77 24.45
N ASP A 115 6.35 3.05 25.48
CA ASP A 115 6.31 3.42 26.89
C ASP A 115 7.72 3.23 27.48
N ASP A 116 7.92 3.57 28.76
CA ASP A 116 9.21 3.41 29.45
C ASP A 116 9.75 1.97 29.43
N ALA A 117 8.87 0.95 29.38
CA ALA A 117 9.25 -0.46 29.44
C ALA A 117 9.11 -1.21 28.09
N THR A 118 8.18 -0.80 27.23
CA THR A 118 7.75 -1.58 26.07
C THR A 118 7.64 -0.73 24.82
N VAL A 119 7.93 -1.33 23.66
CA VAL A 119 7.75 -0.72 22.34
C VAL A 119 6.82 -1.62 21.55
N THR A 120 5.73 -1.05 21.02
CA THR A 120 4.80 -1.75 20.14
C THR A 120 5.26 -1.58 18.70
N LEU A 121 5.63 -2.70 18.09
CA LEU A 121 6.07 -2.80 16.70
C LEU A 121 4.94 -3.36 15.86
N ASP A 122 4.61 -2.69 14.77
CA ASP A 122 3.57 -3.08 13.84
C ASP A 122 4.19 -3.62 12.55
N ALA A 123 3.98 -4.90 12.28
CA ALA A 123 4.44 -5.57 11.05
C ALA A 123 3.43 -5.46 9.88
N ASN A 124 2.30 -4.78 10.07
CA ASN A 124 1.36 -4.51 9.00
C ASN A 124 1.97 -3.56 7.96
N HIS A 125 1.44 -3.65 6.74
CA HIS A 125 1.74 -2.65 5.72
C HIS A 125 1.30 -1.26 6.22
N ALA A 126 2.06 -0.20 5.92
CA ALA A 126 1.77 1.16 6.41
C ALA A 126 0.38 1.68 5.99
N LEU A 127 -0.17 1.12 4.91
CA LEU A 127 -1.50 1.42 4.35
C LEU A 127 -2.59 0.41 4.77
N ALA A 128 -2.25 -0.62 5.55
CA ALA A 128 -3.22 -1.59 6.03
C ALA A 128 -4.25 -0.93 6.95
N GLY A 129 -5.50 -1.36 6.86
CA GLY A 129 -6.63 -0.78 7.61
C GLY A 129 -7.05 0.62 7.18
N LYS A 130 -6.46 1.19 6.12
CA LYS A 130 -6.85 2.50 5.58
C LYS A 130 -7.64 2.33 4.28
N THR A 131 -8.73 3.08 4.13
CA THR A 131 -9.41 3.25 2.84
C THR A 131 -8.54 4.13 1.94
N LEU A 132 -8.30 3.69 0.72
CA LEU A 132 -7.49 4.42 -0.25
C LEU A 132 -8.38 4.97 -1.36
N THR A 133 -8.15 6.22 -1.73
CA THR A 133 -8.81 6.83 -2.89
C THR A 133 -7.81 6.93 -4.02
N PHE A 134 -8.09 6.25 -5.13
CA PHE A 134 -7.25 6.29 -6.32
C PHE A 134 -7.97 7.05 -7.43
N ASP A 135 -7.35 8.13 -7.90
CA ASP A 135 -7.70 8.78 -9.15
C ASP A 135 -6.74 8.26 -10.22
N PHE A 136 -7.27 7.62 -11.27
CA PHE A 136 -6.44 7.09 -12.35
C PHE A 136 -7.00 7.37 -13.74
N GLU A 137 -6.09 7.48 -14.70
CA GLU A 137 -6.33 7.74 -16.12
C GLU A 137 -5.70 6.64 -16.96
N VAL A 138 -6.48 6.06 -17.87
CA VAL A 138 -5.99 5.05 -18.80
C VAL A 138 -5.23 5.74 -19.93
N VAL A 139 -3.91 5.51 -20.01
CA VAL A 139 -3.04 6.09 -21.04
C VAL A 139 -2.99 5.21 -22.28
N ALA A 140 -2.95 3.88 -22.11
CA ALA A 140 -2.92 2.93 -23.22
C ALA A 140 -3.48 1.56 -22.82
N ILE A 141 -3.95 0.82 -23.82
CA ILE A 141 -4.36 -0.59 -23.73
C ILE A 141 -3.60 -1.33 -24.83
N LYS A 142 -2.90 -2.40 -24.48
CA LYS A 142 -2.00 -3.18 -25.34
C LYS A 142 -2.47 -4.62 -25.49
#